data_AF-A0A532F4W1-F1
#
_entry.id   AF-A0A532F4W1-F1
#
_cell.length_a   1.000
_cell.length_b   1.000
_cell.length_c   1.000
_cell.angle_alpha   90.00
_cell.angle_beta   90.00
_cell.angle_gamma   90.00
#
_symmetry.space_group_name_H-M   'P 1'
#
loop_
_entity.id
_entity.type
_entity.pdbx_description
1 polymer ?
#
loop_
_entity_poly.entity_id
_entity_poly.type
_entity_poly.pdbx_seq_one_letter_code
_entity_poly.pdbx_strand_id
1 'polypeptide(L)'
;MQRPLDNQHIIDIKPLPSPRTIKSKLPITDQAAALVVETRDAIRHILHGQDRERLLVIVGPCSIHDPEAAYEYADRLKPVADALRDRLLIVMRTYFEKPRTTVGWKGLINDPHLDGTCDIATGMELARTILLNINKRGVPCAAEALDPVSPQYIVGTRALKNRRAASSIACASGTMYPCTMASPGFGRKIPMLAAAGGRKCSGPGRTSYRMIGILQIHNCK
;
A
#
# COMPACT_ATOMS: atom_id res chain seq x y z
N MET A 1 -23.13 8.28 -43.32
CA MET A 1 -22.10 8.70 -42.34
C MET A 1 -21.89 7.55 -41.37
N GLN A 2 -20.68 6.99 -41.30
CA GLN A 2 -20.33 6.01 -40.27
C GLN A 2 -20.14 6.74 -38.95
N ARG A 3 -20.95 6.39 -37.93
CA ARG A 3 -20.79 6.92 -36.58
C ARG A 3 -19.53 6.29 -35.96
N PRO A 4 -18.56 7.07 -35.47
CA PRO A 4 -17.41 6.52 -34.77
C PRO A 4 -17.89 5.72 -33.56
N LEU A 5 -17.46 4.46 -33.45
CA LEU A 5 -17.86 3.54 -32.38
C LEU A 5 -17.05 3.75 -31.09
N ASP A 6 -15.83 4.29 -31.22
CA ASP A 6 -14.93 4.49 -30.10
C ASP A 6 -15.22 5.80 -29.35
N ASN A 7 -14.92 5.81 -28.05
CA ASN A 7 -14.93 6.99 -27.17
C ASN A 7 -16.27 7.75 -27.06
N GLN A 8 -17.40 7.13 -27.43
CA GLN A 8 -18.71 7.79 -27.43
C GLN A 8 -19.18 8.36 -26.07
N HIS A 9 -18.63 7.87 -24.97
CA HIS A 9 -18.96 8.27 -23.59
C HIS A 9 -17.76 8.79 -22.81
N ILE A 10 -16.67 9.15 -23.50
CA ILE A 10 -15.48 9.70 -22.85
C ILE A 10 -15.60 11.22 -22.83
N ILE A 11 -15.58 11.79 -21.62
CA ILE A 11 -15.66 13.24 -21.41
C ILE A 11 -14.31 13.90 -21.71
N ASP A 12 -13.22 13.28 -21.26
CA ASP A 12 -11.86 13.81 -21.42
C ASP A 12 -10.80 12.69 -21.30
N ILE A 13 -9.65 12.87 -21.95
CA ILE A 13 -8.47 12.00 -21.83
C ILE A 13 -7.25 12.90 -21.61
N LYS A 14 -6.72 12.88 -20.38
CA LYS A 14 -5.50 13.61 -20.03
C LYS A 14 -4.31 12.67 -19.98
N PRO A 15 -3.16 13.04 -20.56
CA PRO A 15 -1.94 12.26 -20.42
C PRO A 15 -1.44 12.30 -18.97
N LEU A 16 -1.10 11.13 -18.42
CA LEU A 16 -0.47 11.02 -17.11
C LEU A 16 1.06 11.02 -17.29
N PRO A 17 1.84 11.74 -16.45
CA PRO A 17 3.30 11.65 -16.47
C PRO A 17 3.74 10.20 -16.27
N SER A 18 4.88 9.80 -16.84
CA SER A 18 5.35 8.42 -16.69
C SER A 18 5.77 8.12 -15.23
N PRO A 19 5.72 6.85 -14.78
CA PRO A 19 6.24 6.47 -13.46
C PRO A 19 7.71 6.85 -13.27
N ARG A 20 8.52 6.80 -14.34
CA ARG A 20 9.92 7.20 -14.31
C ARG A 20 10.08 8.70 -14.05
N THR A 21 9.22 9.52 -14.64
CA THR A 21 9.22 10.98 -14.45
C THR A 21 9.00 11.32 -12.98
N ILE A 22 7.93 10.78 -12.38
CA ILE A 22 7.60 11.02 -10.96
C ILE A 22 8.69 10.47 -10.04
N LYS A 23 9.21 9.27 -10.29
CA LYS A 23 10.30 8.67 -9.49
C LYS A 23 11.61 9.44 -9.57
N SER A 24 11.89 10.08 -10.71
CA SER A 24 13.10 10.91 -10.88
C SER A 24 12.96 12.26 -10.17
N LYS A 25 11.75 12.85 -10.20
CA LYS A 25 11.42 14.07 -9.44
C LYS A 25 11.45 13.85 -7.93
N LEU A 26 10.98 12.69 -7.49
CA LEU A 26 10.85 12.31 -6.08
C LEU A 26 11.67 11.02 -5.81
N PRO A 27 13.01 11.10 -5.76
CA PRO A 27 13.86 9.93 -5.57
C PRO A 27 13.70 9.37 -4.15
N ILE A 28 13.82 8.04 -4.04
CA ILE A 28 13.91 7.37 -2.74
C ILE A 28 15.30 7.59 -2.14
N THR A 29 15.37 7.91 -0.85
CA THR A 29 16.64 8.02 -0.13
C THR A 29 17.20 6.63 0.18
N ASP A 30 18.52 6.52 0.39
CA ASP A 30 19.15 5.24 0.73
C ASP A 30 18.61 4.68 2.06
N GLN A 31 18.38 5.55 3.06
CA GLN A 31 17.74 5.20 4.32
C GLN A 31 16.33 4.61 4.12
N ALA A 32 15.49 5.28 3.33
CA ALA A 32 14.13 4.79 3.06
C ALA A 32 14.17 3.48 2.26
N ALA A 33 15.12 3.33 1.34
CA ALA A 33 15.30 2.08 0.60
C ALA A 33 15.71 0.91 1.52
N ALA A 34 16.65 1.14 2.44
CA ALA A 34 17.08 0.15 3.42
C ALA A 34 15.92 -0.27 4.34
N LEU A 35 15.22 0.69 4.94
CA LEU A 35 14.04 0.45 5.77
C LEU A 35 13.01 -0.43 5.05
N VAL A 36 12.73 -0.09 3.80
CA VAL A 36 11.77 -0.81 2.98
C VAL A 36 12.23 -2.25 2.71
N VAL A 37 13.51 -2.47 2.37
CA VAL A 37 14.06 -3.83 2.15
C VAL A 37 14.02 -4.65 3.44
N GLU A 38 14.53 -4.11 4.54
CA GLU A 38 14.58 -4.78 5.85
C GLU A 38 13.19 -5.16 6.35
N THR A 39 12.22 -4.26 6.20
CA THR A 39 10.83 -4.52 6.60
C THR A 39 10.25 -5.68 5.79
N ARG A 40 10.52 -5.75 4.47
CA ARG A 40 10.01 -6.83 3.63
C ARG A 40 10.59 -8.18 4.01
N ASP A 41 11.88 -8.23 4.30
CA ASP A 41 12.54 -9.45 4.74
C ASP A 41 12.01 -9.89 6.11
N ALA A 42 11.78 -8.94 7.04
CA ALA A 42 11.15 -9.22 8.32
C ALA A 42 9.72 -9.76 8.17
N ILE A 43 8.90 -9.15 7.31
CA ILE A 43 7.55 -9.65 7.01
C ILE A 43 7.61 -11.05 6.42
N ARG A 44 8.54 -11.30 5.49
CA ARG A 44 8.75 -12.62 4.89
C ARG A 44 9.09 -13.65 5.96
N HIS A 45 10.01 -13.35 6.87
CA HIS A 45 10.40 -14.27 7.94
C HIS A 45 9.24 -14.59 8.87
N ILE A 46 8.42 -13.60 9.25
CA ILE A 46 7.22 -13.79 10.07
C ILE A 46 6.22 -14.71 9.36
N LEU A 47 5.92 -14.43 8.09
CA LEU A 47 4.91 -15.17 7.33
C LEU A 47 5.34 -16.60 6.98
N HIS A 48 6.63 -16.87 6.87
CA HIS A 48 7.17 -18.23 6.73
C HIS A 48 7.46 -18.92 8.08
N GLY A 49 7.16 -18.27 9.21
CA GLY A 49 7.38 -18.85 10.55
C GLY A 49 8.85 -19.04 10.91
N GLN A 50 9.75 -18.31 10.25
CA GLN A 50 11.18 -18.20 10.57
C GLN A 50 11.40 -17.20 11.71
N ASP A 51 10.48 -16.23 11.84
CA ASP A 51 10.36 -15.36 13.00
C ASP A 51 9.03 -15.68 13.69
N ARG A 52 9.11 -16.32 14.86
CA ARG A 52 7.95 -16.81 15.62
C ARG A 52 7.62 -15.96 16.84
N GLU A 53 8.54 -15.08 17.22
CA GLU A 53 8.44 -14.25 18.41
C GLU A 53 7.68 -12.96 18.11
N ARG A 54 7.84 -12.42 16.89
CA ARG A 54 7.22 -11.16 16.49
C ARG A 54 5.90 -11.35 15.76
N LEU A 55 4.94 -10.47 16.07
CA LEU A 55 3.68 -10.35 15.35
C LEU A 55 3.72 -9.16 14.39
N LEU A 56 3.32 -9.37 13.13
CA LEU A 56 3.10 -8.28 12.18
C LEU A 56 1.81 -7.53 12.52
N VAL A 57 1.91 -6.22 12.71
CA VAL A 57 0.78 -5.33 13.02
C VAL A 57 0.71 -4.22 11.97
N ILE A 58 -0.43 -4.14 11.27
CA ILE A 58 -0.70 -3.05 10.34
C ILE A 58 -1.72 -2.11 10.98
N VAL A 59 -1.29 -0.88 11.28
CA VAL A 59 -2.08 0.10 12.04
C VAL A 59 -1.90 1.50 11.45
N GLY A 60 -2.96 2.29 11.44
CA GLY A 60 -2.90 3.64 10.89
C GLY A 60 -4.28 4.21 10.58
N PRO A 61 -4.34 5.44 10.04
CA PRO A 61 -5.58 6.08 9.64
C PRO A 61 -6.33 5.25 8.59
N CYS A 62 -7.65 5.43 8.53
CA CYS A 62 -8.50 4.70 7.59
C CYS A 62 -8.19 5.05 6.12
N SER A 63 -7.93 6.33 5.86
CA SER A 63 -7.45 6.91 4.61
C SER A 63 -6.76 8.26 4.89
N ILE A 64 -5.67 8.54 4.19
CA ILE A 64 -4.92 9.79 4.28
C ILE A 64 -5.52 10.79 3.31
N HIS A 65 -5.93 11.95 3.84
CA HIS A 65 -6.39 13.11 3.09
C HIS A 65 -5.56 14.36 3.42
N ASP A 66 -5.04 14.43 4.64
CA ASP A 66 -4.12 15.49 5.09
C ASP A 66 -2.69 14.92 5.25
N PRO A 67 -1.70 15.41 4.47
CA PRO A 67 -0.29 15.04 4.62
C PRO A 67 0.28 15.30 6.01
N GLU A 68 -0.03 16.45 6.62
CA GLU A 68 0.58 16.86 7.89
C GLU A 68 0.09 15.97 9.04
N ALA A 69 -1.21 15.69 9.10
CA ALA A 69 -1.75 14.72 10.05
C ALA A 69 -1.14 13.31 9.88
N ALA A 70 -0.83 12.90 8.64
CA ALA A 70 -0.15 11.62 8.39
C ALA A 70 1.29 11.62 8.93
N TYR A 71 2.01 12.74 8.82
CA TYR A 71 3.36 12.88 9.37
C TYR A 71 3.35 12.91 10.89
N GLU A 72 2.44 13.67 11.49
CA GLU A 72 2.25 13.70 12.94
C GLU A 72 1.94 12.29 13.49
N TYR A 73 1.08 11.54 12.81
CA TYR A 73 0.79 10.16 13.18
C TYR A 73 2.05 9.27 13.10
N ALA A 74 2.85 9.41 12.04
CA ALA A 74 4.09 8.66 11.90
C ALA A 74 5.10 8.99 13.02
N ASP A 75 5.25 10.27 13.36
CA ASP A 75 6.15 10.74 14.42
C ASP A 75 5.71 10.21 15.80
N ARG A 76 4.40 10.06 16.04
CA ARG A 76 3.85 9.41 17.25
C ARG A 76 3.98 7.89 17.22
N LEU A 77 3.87 7.26 16.05
CA LEU A 77 3.95 5.81 15.90
C LEU A 77 5.37 5.27 16.08
N LYS A 78 6.39 6.01 15.61
CA LYS A 78 7.79 5.59 15.65
C LYS A 78 8.29 5.17 17.04
N PRO A 79 8.15 5.96 18.11
CA PRO A 79 8.62 5.55 19.44
C PRO A 79 7.89 4.31 19.97
N VAL A 80 6.61 4.13 19.64
CA VAL A 80 5.83 2.94 20.01
C VAL A 80 6.34 1.70 19.25
N ALA A 81 6.60 1.84 17.96
CA ALA A 81 7.18 0.78 17.14
C ALA A 81 8.57 0.36 17.65
N ASP A 82 9.39 1.33 18.05
CA ASP A 82 10.72 1.06 18.59
C ASP A 82 10.67 0.36 19.96
N ALA A 83 9.79 0.80 20.86
CA ALA A 83 9.63 0.20 22.18
C ALA A 83 9.12 -1.24 22.13
N LEU A 84 8.36 -1.60 21.08
CA LEU A 84 7.73 -2.92 20.94
C LEU A 84 8.42 -3.82 19.89
N ARG A 85 9.55 -3.38 19.31
CA ARG A 85 10.23 -4.04 18.17
C ARG A 85 10.60 -5.51 18.39
N ASP A 86 10.82 -5.92 19.64
CA ASP A 86 11.22 -7.28 19.98
C ASP A 86 10.02 -8.25 19.94
N ARG A 87 8.79 -7.73 19.97
CA ARG A 87 7.55 -8.51 19.95
C ARG A 87 6.62 -8.18 18.80
N LEU A 88 6.73 -6.99 18.21
CA LEU A 88 5.86 -6.50 17.15
C LEU A 88 6.68 -5.95 15.99
N LEU A 89 6.31 -6.32 14.76
CA LEU A 89 6.69 -5.60 13.55
C LEU A 89 5.54 -4.67 13.17
N ILE A 90 5.63 -3.39 13.55
CA ILE A 90 4.60 -2.41 13.29
C ILE A 90 4.82 -1.75 11.92
N VAL A 91 3.79 -1.75 11.08
CA VAL A 91 3.78 -1.11 9.77
C VAL A 91 2.60 -0.13 9.69
N MET A 92 2.88 1.10 9.28
CA MET A 92 1.85 2.13 9.17
C MET A 92 0.95 1.85 7.98
N ARG A 93 -0.36 1.80 8.20
CA ARG A 93 -1.37 1.77 7.14
C ARG A 93 -1.42 3.14 6.45
N THR A 94 -1.17 3.17 5.14
CA THR A 94 -1.14 4.39 4.32
C THR A 94 -2.05 4.22 3.10
N TYR A 95 -3.36 4.40 3.30
CA TYR A 95 -4.36 4.24 2.24
C TYR A 95 -4.70 5.61 1.67
N PHE A 96 -4.65 5.79 0.35
CA PHE A 96 -4.99 7.07 -0.29
C PHE A 96 -6.43 7.13 -0.79
N GLU A 97 -7.06 5.98 -0.92
CA GLU A 97 -8.38 5.83 -1.52
C GLU A 97 -9.20 4.82 -0.72
N LYS A 98 -10.51 4.87 -0.91
CA LYS A 98 -11.44 3.89 -0.36
C LYS A 98 -12.31 3.39 -1.50
N PRO A 99 -12.46 2.07 -1.69
CA PRO A 99 -13.35 1.53 -2.71
C PRO A 99 -14.80 1.91 -2.37
N ARG A 100 -15.32 2.91 -3.07
CA ARG A 100 -16.71 3.39 -2.95
C ARG A 100 -17.44 3.20 -4.26
N THR A 101 -18.72 2.86 -4.19
CA THR A 101 -19.53 2.48 -5.36
C THR A 101 -20.37 3.59 -5.95
N THR A 102 -20.64 4.69 -5.24
CA THR A 102 -21.63 5.67 -5.71
C THR A 102 -21.43 7.14 -5.30
N VAL A 103 -21.05 7.45 -4.05
CA VAL A 103 -20.98 8.85 -3.57
C VAL A 103 -19.85 9.04 -2.56
N GLY A 104 -19.14 10.17 -2.65
CA GLY A 104 -18.13 10.62 -1.69
C GLY A 104 -16.80 11.01 -2.34
N TRP A 105 -15.87 11.52 -1.53
CA TRP A 105 -14.53 11.85 -1.97
C TRP A 105 -13.81 10.62 -2.53
N LYS A 106 -13.18 10.78 -3.70
CA LYS A 106 -12.56 9.71 -4.49
C LYS A 106 -11.19 9.27 -3.96
N GLY A 107 -10.66 9.97 -2.97
CA GLY A 107 -9.34 9.74 -2.40
C GLY A 107 -8.26 10.70 -2.94
N LEU A 108 -7.12 10.72 -2.25
CA LEU A 108 -6.06 11.72 -2.44
C LEU A 108 -5.40 11.65 -3.83
N ILE A 109 -5.25 10.43 -4.36
CA ILE A 109 -4.68 10.25 -5.69
C ILE A 109 -5.64 10.76 -6.76
N ASN A 110 -6.93 10.48 -6.62
CA ASN A 110 -7.92 10.89 -7.62
C ASN A 110 -8.25 12.38 -7.52
N ASP A 111 -8.43 12.91 -6.32
CA ASP A 111 -8.92 14.28 -6.09
C ASP A 111 -8.14 14.94 -4.94
N PRO A 112 -6.87 15.35 -5.18
CA PRO A 112 -5.99 15.89 -4.14
C PRO A 112 -6.45 17.24 -3.58
N HIS A 113 -7.28 17.97 -4.33
CA HIS A 113 -7.75 19.31 -3.95
C HIS A 113 -9.12 19.30 -3.26
N LEU A 114 -9.77 18.13 -3.15
CA LEU A 114 -11.11 17.97 -2.57
C LEU A 114 -12.20 18.81 -3.28
N ASP A 115 -11.98 19.15 -4.55
CA ASP A 115 -12.83 20.03 -5.36
C ASP A 115 -13.46 19.32 -6.57
N GLY A 116 -13.15 18.03 -6.77
CA GLY A 116 -13.67 17.21 -7.86
C GLY A 116 -12.97 17.39 -9.19
N THR A 117 -11.89 18.18 -9.27
CA THR A 117 -11.11 18.42 -10.50
C THR A 117 -10.46 17.16 -11.09
N CYS A 118 -10.31 16.13 -10.27
CA CYS A 118 -9.71 14.85 -10.63
C CYS A 118 -8.26 14.96 -11.13
N ASP A 119 -7.42 15.79 -10.49
CA ASP A 119 -6.00 15.93 -10.84
C ASP A 119 -5.15 14.74 -10.34
N ILE A 120 -5.17 13.66 -11.12
CA ILE A 120 -4.44 12.42 -10.81
C ILE A 120 -2.92 12.62 -10.83
N ALA A 121 -2.40 13.51 -11.68
CA ALA A 121 -0.96 13.74 -11.77
C ALA A 121 -0.42 14.33 -10.46
N THR A 122 -1.08 15.38 -9.96
CA THR A 122 -0.77 15.98 -8.67
C THR A 122 -1.01 15.00 -7.52
N GLY A 123 -2.09 14.22 -7.56
CA GLY A 123 -2.39 13.21 -6.55
C GLY A 123 -1.33 12.12 -6.45
N MET A 124 -0.79 11.64 -7.58
CA MET A 124 0.31 10.65 -7.61
C MET A 124 1.62 11.21 -7.02
N GLU A 125 1.95 12.45 -7.35
CA GLU A 125 3.13 13.12 -6.78
C GLU A 125 2.98 13.33 -5.27
N LEU A 126 1.79 13.75 -4.82
CA LEU A 126 1.49 13.96 -3.40
C LEU A 126 1.53 12.65 -2.61
N ALA A 127 0.87 11.59 -3.10
CA ALA A 127 0.89 10.27 -2.48
C ALA A 127 2.33 9.74 -2.34
N ARG A 128 3.15 9.88 -3.38
CA ARG A 128 4.57 9.50 -3.33
C ARG A 128 5.35 10.33 -2.32
N THR A 129 5.12 11.64 -2.28
CA THR A 129 5.77 12.56 -1.32
C THR A 129 5.46 12.15 0.12
N ILE A 130 4.20 11.83 0.41
CA ILE A 130 3.76 11.35 1.72
C ILE A 130 4.50 10.08 2.11
N LEU A 131 4.52 9.06 1.24
CA LEU A 131 5.22 7.80 1.53
C LEU A 131 6.71 8.02 1.77
N LEU A 132 7.38 8.86 0.98
CA LEU A 132 8.79 9.15 1.17
C LEU A 132 9.05 9.85 2.50
N ASN A 133 8.21 10.80 2.88
CA ASN A 133 8.35 11.54 4.14
C ASN A 133 8.06 10.69 5.38
N ILE A 134 7.13 9.75 5.30
CA ILE A 134 6.90 8.76 6.39
C ILE A 134 8.09 7.80 6.49
N ASN A 135 8.59 7.27 5.37
CA ASN A 135 9.76 6.38 5.39
C ASN A 135 11.03 7.09 5.90
N LYS A 136 11.23 8.37 5.60
CA LYS A 136 12.34 9.18 6.16
C LYS A 136 12.30 9.28 7.69
N ARG A 137 11.10 9.24 8.28
CA ARG A 137 10.90 9.18 9.76
C ARG A 137 11.17 7.78 10.33
N GLY A 138 11.57 6.82 9.49
CA GLY A 138 11.88 5.46 9.92
C GLY A 138 10.65 4.57 10.14
N VAL A 139 9.47 4.98 9.65
CA VAL A 139 8.23 4.22 9.77
C VAL A 139 7.93 3.53 8.44
N PRO A 140 7.83 2.19 8.40
CA PRO A 140 7.48 1.50 7.16
C PRO A 140 5.99 1.66 6.84
N CYS A 141 5.65 1.74 5.55
CA CYS A 141 4.29 1.93 5.08
C CYS A 141 3.70 0.67 4.41
N ALA A 142 2.40 0.45 4.61
CA ALA A 142 1.58 -0.51 3.90
C ALA A 142 0.47 0.22 3.12
N ALA A 143 0.60 0.25 1.80
CA ALA A 143 -0.39 0.82 0.89
C ALA A 143 -1.19 -0.28 0.20
N GLU A 144 -2.49 -0.05 0.05
CA GLU A 144 -3.36 -0.87 -0.79
C GLU A 144 -3.16 -0.49 -2.27
N ALA A 145 -3.29 -1.47 -3.17
CA ALA A 145 -3.35 -1.16 -4.59
C ALA A 145 -4.73 -1.54 -5.13
N LEU A 146 -5.47 -0.50 -5.52
CA LEU A 146 -6.83 -0.63 -6.01
C LEU A 146 -6.88 -0.83 -7.53
N ASP A 147 -5.77 -0.53 -8.21
CA ASP A 147 -5.62 -0.63 -9.66
C ASP A 147 -4.18 -1.07 -10.02
N PRO A 148 -3.95 -1.57 -11.24
CA PRO A 148 -2.64 -2.06 -11.66
C PRO A 148 -1.62 -0.95 -12.01
N VAL A 149 -2.07 0.31 -12.11
CA VAL A 149 -1.28 1.46 -12.58
C VAL A 149 -0.62 2.18 -11.41
N SER A 150 -1.37 2.54 -10.36
CA SER A 150 -0.91 3.29 -9.19
C SER A 150 0.34 2.71 -8.52
N PRO A 151 0.49 1.37 -8.34
CA PRO A 151 1.71 0.78 -7.78
C PRO A 151 2.96 1.21 -8.52
N GLN A 152 2.91 1.37 -9.85
CA GLN A 152 4.08 1.76 -10.63
C GLN A 152 4.62 3.13 -10.23
N TYR A 153 3.79 4.03 -9.70
CA TYR A 153 4.15 5.39 -9.31
C TYR A 153 4.66 5.50 -7.87
N ILE A 154 3.90 4.91 -6.95
CA ILE A 154 4.09 5.11 -5.51
C ILE A 154 5.13 4.17 -4.92
N VAL A 155 5.34 3.01 -5.54
CA VAL A 155 6.29 2.01 -5.06
C VAL A 155 7.74 2.47 -5.20
N GLY A 156 8.51 2.27 -4.12
CA GLY A 156 9.96 2.36 -4.13
C GLY A 156 10.61 1.27 -4.98
N THR A 157 10.83 1.54 -6.27
CA THR A 157 11.77 0.76 -7.10
C THR A 157 13.08 1.55 -7.18
N ARG A 158 14.05 1.24 -6.33
CA ARG A 158 15.45 1.40 -6.74
C ARG A 158 15.85 0.05 -7.31
N ALA A 159 16.17 0.02 -8.60
CA ALA A 159 16.83 -1.13 -9.20
C ALA A 159 18.21 -1.26 -8.51
N LEU A 160 18.27 -1.94 -7.37
CA LEU A 160 19.52 -2.47 -6.84
C LEU A 160 20.09 -3.34 -7.97
N LYS A 161 21.35 -3.11 -8.35
CA LYS A 161 22.07 -3.84 -9.41
C LYS A 161 22.11 -5.38 -9.22
N ASN A 162 21.54 -5.91 -8.13
CA ASN A 162 21.21 -7.32 -7.97
C ASN A 162 19.73 -7.57 -8.28
N ARG A 163 19.48 -8.31 -9.37
CA ARG A 163 18.19 -8.71 -9.95
C ARG A 163 17.19 -9.46 -9.04
N ARG A 164 17.33 -9.43 -7.70
CA ARG A 164 16.56 -10.28 -6.77
C ARG A 164 15.67 -9.55 -5.75
N ALA A 165 15.70 -8.23 -5.65
CA ALA A 165 14.94 -7.49 -4.63
C ALA A 165 13.91 -6.52 -5.22
N ALA A 166 12.80 -7.04 -5.73
CA ALA A 166 11.60 -6.25 -6.02
C ALA A 166 10.44 -6.86 -5.21
N SER A 167 10.07 -6.22 -4.10
CA SER A 167 9.10 -6.78 -3.15
C SER A 167 8.36 -5.70 -2.37
N SER A 168 7.91 -4.66 -3.04
CA SER A 168 7.15 -3.59 -2.39
C SER A 168 5.77 -4.09 -2.06
N ILE A 169 5.33 -3.93 -0.81
CA ILE A 169 3.92 -4.09 -0.47
C ILE A 169 3.16 -2.96 -1.18
N ALA A 170 2.73 -3.30 -2.39
CA ALA A 170 1.67 -2.72 -3.18
C ALA A 170 0.92 -3.90 -3.79
N CYS A 171 -0.31 -4.07 -3.33
CA CYS A 171 -1.11 -5.28 -3.49
C CYS A 171 -1.90 -5.26 -4.82
N ALA A 172 -1.27 -5.42 -5.99
CA ALA A 172 -2.03 -5.66 -7.23
C ALA A 172 -1.24 -6.54 -8.22
N SER A 173 -1.84 -7.69 -8.53
CA SER A 173 -1.64 -8.59 -9.67
C SER A 173 -0.25 -8.66 -10.31
N GLY A 174 0.56 -9.64 -9.90
CA GLY A 174 1.63 -10.19 -10.76
C GLY A 174 2.95 -10.51 -10.08
N THR A 175 3.21 -10.01 -8.87
CA THR A 175 4.43 -10.32 -8.13
C THR A 175 4.14 -11.20 -6.91
N MET A 176 4.76 -12.37 -6.94
CA MET A 176 4.96 -13.32 -5.84
C MET A 176 5.17 -12.58 -4.51
N TYR A 177 4.25 -12.67 -3.53
CA TYR A 177 4.36 -12.42 -2.06
C TYR A 177 3.00 -11.92 -1.49
N PRO A 178 2.72 -12.13 -0.19
CA PRO A 178 1.37 -12.39 0.30
C PRO A 178 0.49 -11.15 0.42
N CYS A 179 -0.67 -11.20 -0.24
CA CYS A 179 -1.73 -10.21 -0.15
C CYS A 179 -2.58 -10.45 1.11
N THR A 180 -2.85 -9.38 1.86
CA THR A 180 -3.94 -9.36 2.84
C THR A 180 -5.23 -9.03 2.10
N MET A 181 -6.09 -10.01 1.83
CA MET A 181 -7.43 -9.73 1.30
C MET A 181 -8.31 -9.19 2.43
N ALA A 182 -8.93 -8.02 2.27
CA ALA A 182 -9.98 -7.62 3.19
C ALA A 182 -11.21 -8.49 2.93
N SER A 183 -11.83 -9.05 3.98
CA SER A 183 -13.12 -9.73 3.81
C SER A 183 -14.18 -8.73 3.34
N PRO A 184 -14.99 -9.03 2.31
CA PRO A 184 -16.09 -8.17 1.93
C PRO A 184 -17.06 -8.08 3.12
N GLY A 185 -17.45 -6.86 3.47
CA GLY A 185 -18.23 -6.59 4.66
C GLY A 185 -19.53 -7.40 4.68
N PHE A 186 -19.60 -8.40 5.56
CA PHE A 186 -20.79 -8.91 6.22
C PHE A 186 -20.30 -9.81 7.35
N GLY A 187 -20.81 -9.63 8.56
CA GLY A 187 -20.35 -10.29 9.80
C GLY A 187 -20.54 -11.82 9.84
N ARG A 188 -19.89 -12.56 8.95
CA ARG A 188 -19.76 -14.01 9.01
C ARG A 188 -18.29 -14.37 9.13
N LYS A 189 -17.97 -15.12 10.20
CA LYS A 189 -16.67 -15.75 10.41
C LYS A 189 -16.44 -16.80 9.31
N ILE A 190 -15.88 -16.40 8.19
CA ILE A 190 -15.34 -17.32 7.18
C ILE A 190 -13.82 -17.37 7.40
N PRO A 191 -13.20 -18.54 7.64
CA PRO A 191 -11.75 -18.63 7.72
C PRO A 191 -11.15 -18.27 6.37
N MET A 192 -10.43 -17.16 6.31
CA MET A 192 -9.81 -16.68 5.08
C MET A 192 -8.59 -17.55 4.77
N LEU A 193 -8.74 -18.44 3.78
CA LEU A 193 -7.65 -19.26 3.26
C LEU A 193 -6.77 -18.35 2.37
N ALA A 194 -5.56 -18.04 2.84
CA ALA A 194 -4.54 -17.43 2.01
C ALA A 194 -4.13 -18.43 0.91
N ALA A 195 -4.47 -18.14 -0.34
CA ALA A 195 -3.94 -18.88 -1.49
C ALA A 195 -2.49 -18.46 -1.74
N ALA A 196 -1.57 -18.86 -0.87
CA ALA A 196 -0.14 -18.79 -1.09
C ALA A 196 0.31 -20.06 -1.82
N GLY A 197 0.17 -20.07 -3.14
CA GLY A 197 0.59 -21.18 -3.98
C GLY A 197 0.95 -20.71 -5.37
N GLY A 198 2.23 -20.40 -5.60
CA GLY A 198 2.78 -20.42 -6.94
C GLY A 198 2.78 -21.87 -7.44
N ARG A 199 1.64 -22.33 -7.96
CA ARG A 199 1.54 -23.54 -8.78
C ARG A 199 0.60 -23.23 -9.93
N LYS A 200 0.98 -23.65 -11.15
CA LYS A 200 0.01 -23.94 -12.21
C LYS A 200 -1.10 -24.78 -11.55
N CYS A 201 -2.34 -24.32 -11.69
CA CYS A 201 -3.49 -24.89 -11.00
C CYS A 201 -3.58 -26.42 -11.18
N SER A 202 -3.47 -27.18 -10.08
CA SER A 202 -4.13 -28.47 -9.86
C SER A 202 -3.82 -29.05 -8.46
N GLY A 203 -4.85 -29.29 -7.64
CA GLY A 203 -4.81 -30.19 -6.47
C GLY A 203 -4.69 -29.55 -5.06
N PRO A 204 -5.34 -30.11 -4.02
CA PRO A 204 -5.55 -29.45 -2.73
C PRO A 204 -4.43 -29.71 -1.71
N GLY A 205 -4.04 -28.67 -0.96
CA GLY A 205 -3.17 -28.78 0.20
C GLY A 205 -3.38 -27.58 1.13
N ARG A 206 -3.70 -27.83 2.41
CA ARG A 206 -3.94 -26.79 3.42
C ARG A 206 -2.64 -26.42 4.13
N THR A 207 -2.35 -25.12 4.24
CA THR A 207 -1.33 -24.59 5.16
C THR A 207 -1.95 -23.45 5.95
N SER A 208 -1.95 -23.56 7.28
CA SER A 208 -2.56 -22.61 8.20
C SER A 208 -1.57 -21.48 8.51
N TYR A 209 -1.80 -20.28 7.98
CA TYR A 209 -1.00 -19.09 8.26
C TYR A 209 -1.63 -18.29 9.41
N ARG A 210 -0.85 -17.93 10.43
CA ARG A 210 -1.27 -17.01 11.49
C ARG A 210 -1.20 -15.57 10.96
N MET A 211 -2.34 -15.01 10.54
CA MET A 211 -2.49 -13.58 10.26
C MET A 211 -3.65 -13.07 11.12
N ILE A 212 -3.38 -12.32 12.19
CA ILE A 212 -4.44 -11.75 13.04
C ILE A 212 -4.01 -10.38 13.57
N GLY A 213 -4.76 -9.33 13.18
CA GLY A 213 -4.82 -8.04 13.86
C GLY A 213 -4.68 -6.80 12.98
N ILE A 214 -5.77 -6.35 12.34
CA ILE A 214 -5.92 -4.93 11.98
C ILE A 214 -6.49 -4.25 13.24
N LEU A 215 -5.66 -3.57 14.02
CA LEU A 215 -6.13 -2.81 15.17
C LEU A 215 -6.59 -1.43 14.71
N GLN A 216 -7.89 -1.25 14.53
CA GLN A 216 -8.47 0.05 14.18
C GLN A 216 -8.68 0.87 15.46
N ILE A 217 -7.66 1.64 15.87
CA ILE A 217 -7.78 2.58 16.98
C ILE A 217 -8.64 3.76 16.49
N HIS A 218 -9.91 3.76 16.86
CA HIS A 218 -10.80 4.88 16.61
C HIS A 218 -10.51 5.97 17.64
N ASN A 219 -9.84 7.03 17.22
CA ASN A 219 -9.92 8.33 17.90
C ASN A 219 -10.43 9.35 16.89
N CYS A 220 -11.72 9.26 16.58
CA CYS A 220 -12.50 10.40 16.10
C CYS A 220 -13.39 10.83 17.26
N LYS A 221 -13.10 11.99 17.85
CA LYS A 221 -14.16 12.84 18.39
C LYS A 221 -14.79 13.58 17.22
#